data_AF-A0A945KI58-F1
#
_entry.id   AF-A0A945KI58-F1
#
_cell.length_a   1.000
_cell.length_b   1.000
_cell.length_c   1.000
_cell.angle_alpha   90.00
_cell.angle_beta   90.00
_cell.angle_gamma   90.00
#
_symmetry.space_group_name_H-M   'P 1'
#
loop_
_entity.id
_entity.type
_entity.pdbx_description
1 polymer ?
#
loop_
_entity_poly.entity_id
_entity_poly.type
_entity_poly.pdbx_seq_one_letter_code
_entity_poly.pdbx_strand_id
1 'polypeptide(L)'
;MISLALALPLLAMMPQTPAPDIQRALNDRSTSARRLASEAIADQGLSVEPWLLKEMKKGASLRQRSLLLSAALMGTESSFAALLERAKKGRKPDEVRAYALLLYGAFHPDAGKEPLRDRQFAASAFERSCYLAGVLTHARDIDPVAWVDFLEKRSSPQERALFTMLLHLRAAATNDTSQDACALSSRWLGSMLMTSHPLPASDLDAFDGLPVSWRTAVYREPARTWQSLEGHSFSGELASRVFALREFLPEHRTRAFISLDKKVHQPQAMAWLWGLAGDLGLDLPLPASDKLLSHEVAGILRLALEDRSSAVSAAYKRLPLARALLNSDRPLIAKWPAYLILALTSDPEDESFLADALEQASSLTRQKIYPIWLFRRQTQMTEDARLALLRRWSVSLGAGSSGYLDQLAPVWVGNLLLGNTDAMTQVLQLATPLSALIPDERDHPRQSALYEDIAEFLFSGLYHFDLP
;
A
#
# COMPACT_ATOMS: atom_id res chain seq x y z
N MET A 1 -13.95 -52.99 9.06
CA MET A 1 -13.16 -51.90 9.68
C MET A 1 -13.12 -50.77 8.67
N ILE A 2 -14.01 -49.79 8.83
CA ILE A 2 -14.12 -48.62 7.95
C ILE A 2 -12.98 -47.68 8.32
N SER A 3 -12.18 -47.31 7.33
CA SER A 3 -10.93 -46.55 7.43
C SER A 3 -11.07 -45.24 8.21
N LEU A 4 -10.43 -45.16 9.38
CA LEU A 4 -10.21 -43.92 10.13
C LEU A 4 -9.39 -42.88 9.34
N ALA A 5 -8.73 -43.27 8.24
CA ALA A 5 -7.86 -42.40 7.44
C ALA A 5 -8.61 -41.40 6.53
N LEU A 6 -9.92 -41.58 6.30
CA LEU A 6 -10.74 -40.65 5.50
C LEU A 6 -11.51 -39.62 6.36
N ALA A 7 -11.45 -39.73 7.69
CA ALA A 7 -12.17 -38.83 8.60
C ALA A 7 -11.40 -37.55 8.96
N LEU A 8 -10.08 -37.52 8.76
CA LEU A 8 -9.21 -36.40 9.17
C LEU A 8 -9.38 -35.10 8.37
N PRO A 9 -9.67 -35.10 7.05
CA PRO A 9 -9.99 -33.85 6.33
C PRO A 9 -11.42 -33.35 6.61
N LEU A 10 -12.34 -34.24 6.99
CA LEU A 10 -13.75 -33.91 7.25
C LEU A 10 -14.00 -33.41 8.68
N LEU A 11 -13.20 -33.86 9.65
CA LEU A 11 -13.20 -33.30 11.01
C LEU A 11 -12.60 -31.89 11.08
N ALA A 12 -11.78 -31.50 10.09
CA ALA A 12 -11.20 -30.15 9.98
C ALA A 12 -12.18 -29.08 9.43
N MET A 13 -13.41 -29.46 9.06
CA MET A 13 -14.43 -28.55 8.51
C MET A 13 -15.66 -28.37 9.40
N MET A 14 -15.57 -28.71 10.69
CA MET A 14 -16.64 -28.31 11.61
C MET A 14 -16.64 -26.78 11.75
N PRO A 15 -17.78 -26.10 11.55
CA PRO A 15 -17.87 -24.65 11.72
C PRO A 15 -17.38 -24.26 13.11
N GLN A 16 -16.31 -23.48 13.16
CA GLN A 16 -15.74 -22.97 14.38
C GLN A 16 -16.33 -21.61 14.71
N THR A 17 -16.36 -21.32 15.99
CA THR A 17 -16.70 -20.00 16.51
C THR A 17 -15.41 -19.38 17.05
N PRO A 18 -15.06 -18.15 16.66
CA PRO A 18 -13.87 -17.49 17.18
C PRO A 18 -13.89 -17.42 18.70
N ALA A 19 -12.71 -17.36 19.33
CA ALA A 19 -12.62 -17.30 20.78
C ALA A 19 -13.39 -16.10 21.38
N PRO A 20 -13.97 -16.21 22.60
CA PRO A 20 -14.83 -15.17 23.18
C PRO A 20 -14.15 -13.81 23.40
N ASP A 21 -12.83 -13.77 23.58
CA ASP A 21 -12.01 -12.56 23.62
C ASP A 21 -11.95 -11.87 22.26
N ILE A 22 -11.68 -12.60 21.17
CA ILE A 22 -11.72 -12.08 19.80
C ILE A 22 -13.11 -11.52 19.49
N GLN A 23 -14.18 -12.24 19.86
CA GLN A 23 -15.54 -11.76 19.62
C GLN A 23 -15.91 -10.49 20.40
N ARG A 24 -15.37 -10.32 21.62
CA ARG A 24 -15.55 -9.10 22.42
C ARG A 24 -14.77 -7.93 21.80
N ALA A 25 -13.57 -8.19 21.32
CA ALA A 25 -12.70 -7.18 20.71
C ALA A 25 -13.30 -6.54 19.44
N LEU A 26 -14.21 -7.21 18.73
CA LEU A 26 -14.96 -6.63 17.60
C LEU A 26 -15.83 -5.41 17.96
N ASN A 27 -16.10 -5.18 19.25
CA ASN A 27 -16.85 -4.03 19.75
C ASN A 27 -16.01 -3.17 20.70
N ASP A 28 -14.70 -3.37 20.75
CA ASP A 28 -13.83 -2.61 21.63
C ASP A 28 -13.84 -1.13 21.25
N ARG A 29 -13.54 -0.25 22.22
CA ARG A 29 -13.36 1.19 21.95
C ARG A 29 -12.10 1.44 21.12
N SER A 30 -11.05 0.63 21.31
CA SER A 30 -9.82 0.71 20.52
C SER A 30 -10.05 0.21 19.09
N THR A 31 -9.83 1.08 18.10
CA THR A 31 -9.81 0.74 16.67
C THR A 31 -8.83 -0.38 16.36
N SER A 32 -7.62 -0.30 16.94
CA SER A 32 -6.57 -1.30 16.71
C SER A 32 -6.96 -2.66 17.27
N ALA A 33 -7.65 -2.73 18.43
CA ALA A 33 -8.18 -3.99 18.94
C ALA A 33 -9.24 -4.59 18.00
N ARG A 34 -10.14 -3.75 17.44
CA ARG A 34 -11.13 -4.18 16.45
C ARG A 34 -10.47 -4.72 15.18
N ARG A 35 -9.44 -4.03 14.66
CA ARG A 35 -8.68 -4.49 13.48
C ARG A 35 -7.98 -5.82 13.74
N LEU A 36 -7.22 -5.92 14.84
CA LEU A 36 -6.50 -7.15 15.19
C LEU A 36 -7.46 -8.34 15.37
N ALA A 37 -8.64 -8.11 15.96
CA ALA A 37 -9.67 -9.14 16.03
C ALA A 37 -10.18 -9.55 14.65
N SER A 38 -10.31 -8.60 13.72
CA SER A 38 -10.76 -8.86 12.35
C SER A 38 -9.74 -9.69 11.56
N GLU A 39 -8.46 -9.35 11.68
CA GLU A 39 -7.35 -10.12 11.11
C GLU A 39 -7.30 -11.53 11.70
N ALA A 40 -7.42 -11.67 13.03
CA ALA A 40 -7.42 -12.97 13.70
C ALA A 40 -8.60 -13.87 13.28
N ILE A 41 -9.76 -13.29 12.94
CA ILE A 41 -10.88 -14.05 12.37
C ILE A 41 -10.58 -14.49 10.94
N ALA A 42 -10.07 -13.58 10.10
CA ALA A 42 -9.69 -13.91 8.73
C ALA A 42 -8.63 -15.01 8.68
N ASP A 43 -7.64 -14.98 9.58
CA ASP A 43 -6.58 -15.98 9.72
C ASP A 43 -7.07 -17.39 10.05
N GLN A 44 -8.24 -17.52 10.69
CA GLN A 44 -8.87 -18.82 10.96
C GLN A 44 -9.52 -19.44 9.70
N GLY A 45 -9.64 -18.67 8.62
CA GLY A 45 -10.04 -19.11 7.29
C GLY A 45 -11.45 -19.73 7.23
N LEU A 46 -11.62 -20.70 6.32
CA LEU A 46 -12.91 -21.33 6.00
C LEU A 46 -13.62 -21.97 7.20
N SER A 47 -12.88 -22.31 8.26
CA SER A 47 -13.45 -22.93 9.45
C SER A 47 -14.45 -22.01 10.18
N VAL A 48 -14.22 -20.70 10.17
CA VAL A 48 -15.08 -19.70 10.86
C VAL A 48 -15.98 -18.92 9.91
N GLU A 49 -15.85 -19.10 8.59
CA GLU A 49 -16.63 -18.40 7.58
C GLU A 49 -18.16 -18.53 7.78
N PRO A 50 -18.74 -19.71 8.08
CA PRO A 50 -20.18 -19.82 8.31
C PRO A 50 -20.66 -18.98 9.50
N TRP A 51 -19.85 -18.88 10.56
CA TRP A 51 -20.14 -18.03 11.71
C TRP A 51 -20.06 -16.55 11.32
N LEU A 52 -19.02 -16.16 10.58
CA LEU A 52 -18.79 -14.79 10.11
C LEU A 52 -19.99 -14.29 9.29
N LEU A 53 -20.40 -15.04 8.27
CA LEU A 53 -21.52 -14.69 7.38
C LEU A 53 -22.85 -14.57 8.14
N LYS A 54 -23.06 -15.38 9.18
CA LYS A 54 -24.25 -15.34 10.05
C LYS A 54 -24.27 -14.10 10.95
N GLU A 55 -23.11 -13.70 11.49
CA GLU A 55 -23.00 -12.61 12.46
C GLU A 55 -22.85 -11.23 11.82
N MET A 56 -22.34 -11.14 10.59
CA MET A 56 -22.24 -9.88 9.83
C MET A 56 -23.58 -9.13 9.68
N LYS A 57 -24.71 -9.85 9.80
CA LYS A 57 -26.07 -9.30 9.70
C LYS A 57 -26.63 -8.73 11.00
N LYS A 58 -25.93 -8.88 12.12
CA LYS A 58 -26.46 -8.61 13.47
C LYS A 58 -25.61 -7.58 14.21
N GLY A 59 -26.15 -7.08 15.32
CA GLY A 59 -25.43 -6.21 16.25
C GLY A 59 -25.29 -4.77 15.79
N ALA A 60 -24.49 -4.01 16.54
CA ALA A 60 -24.22 -2.59 16.31
C ALA A 60 -23.33 -2.35 15.08
N SER A 61 -23.37 -1.13 14.52
CA SER A 61 -22.61 -0.73 13.34
C SER A 61 -21.10 -0.98 13.48
N LEU A 62 -20.53 -0.76 14.67
CA LEU A 62 -19.13 -1.08 14.99
C LEU A 62 -18.79 -2.54 14.71
N ARG A 63 -19.54 -3.47 15.33
CA ARG A 63 -19.38 -4.91 15.10
C ARG A 63 -19.47 -5.26 13.63
N GLN A 64 -20.45 -4.68 12.95
CA GLN A 64 -20.70 -4.96 11.54
C GLN A 64 -19.53 -4.54 10.67
N ARG A 65 -18.92 -3.37 10.92
CA ARG A 65 -17.73 -2.91 10.21
C ARG A 65 -16.51 -3.79 10.46
N SER A 66 -16.25 -4.22 11.70
CA SER A 66 -15.15 -5.16 11.98
C SER A 66 -15.35 -6.53 11.31
N LEU A 67 -16.57 -7.04 11.30
CA LEU A 67 -16.89 -8.28 10.59
C LEU A 67 -16.79 -8.10 9.06
N LEU A 68 -17.11 -6.93 8.52
CA LEU A 68 -16.88 -6.61 7.09
C LEU A 68 -15.39 -6.62 6.73
N LEU A 69 -14.53 -6.05 7.58
CA LEU A 69 -13.09 -6.14 7.39
C LEU A 69 -12.61 -7.60 7.42
N SER A 70 -13.11 -8.39 8.37
CA SER A 70 -12.80 -9.83 8.45
C SER A 70 -13.17 -10.56 7.15
N ALA A 71 -14.36 -10.27 6.59
CA ALA A 71 -14.83 -10.86 5.34
C ALA A 71 -14.00 -10.42 4.14
N ALA A 72 -13.64 -9.14 4.06
CA ALA A 72 -12.79 -8.61 2.99
C ALA A 72 -11.40 -9.26 3.01
N LEU A 73 -10.80 -9.43 4.19
CA LEU A 73 -9.50 -10.08 4.37
C LEU A 73 -9.54 -11.60 4.11
N MET A 74 -10.66 -12.25 4.44
CA MET A 74 -10.84 -13.68 4.18
C MET A 74 -10.87 -14.00 2.68
N GLY A 75 -11.41 -13.08 1.87
CA GLY A 75 -11.26 -13.10 0.41
C GLY A 75 -11.90 -14.27 -0.32
N THR A 76 -12.85 -14.95 0.30
CA THR A 76 -13.61 -16.05 -0.30
C THR A 76 -14.78 -15.52 -1.12
N GLU A 77 -15.28 -16.33 -2.07
CA GLU A 77 -16.45 -15.98 -2.89
C GLU A 77 -17.67 -15.62 -2.03
N SER A 78 -17.94 -16.38 -0.97
CA SER A 78 -19.09 -16.12 -0.08
C SER A 78 -18.89 -14.86 0.77
N SER A 79 -17.67 -14.61 1.24
CA SER A 79 -17.35 -13.37 1.97
C SER A 79 -17.45 -12.14 1.07
N PHE A 80 -16.99 -12.23 -0.17
CA PHE A 80 -17.14 -11.17 -1.17
C PHE A 80 -18.60 -10.94 -1.56
N ALA A 81 -19.40 -11.98 -1.73
CA ALA A 81 -20.83 -11.84 -1.96
C ALA A 81 -21.53 -11.12 -0.79
N ALA A 82 -21.18 -11.45 0.46
CA ALA A 82 -21.71 -10.78 1.64
C ALA A 82 -21.28 -9.31 1.74
N LEU A 83 -20.03 -9.00 1.39
CA LEU A 83 -19.51 -7.63 1.31
C LEU A 83 -20.28 -6.81 0.27
N LEU A 84 -20.46 -7.37 -0.93
CA LEU A 84 -21.20 -6.75 -2.01
C LEU A 84 -22.68 -6.51 -1.66
N GLU A 85 -23.33 -7.45 -0.99
CA GLU A 85 -24.70 -7.27 -0.47
C GLU A 85 -24.80 -6.10 0.51
N ARG A 86 -23.77 -5.85 1.33
CA ARG A 86 -23.73 -4.69 2.22
C ARG A 86 -23.47 -3.38 1.48
N ALA A 87 -22.69 -3.41 0.40
CA ALA A 87 -22.49 -2.25 -0.47
C ALA A 87 -23.78 -1.88 -1.24
N LYS A 88 -24.59 -2.85 -1.66
CA LYS A 88 -25.65 -2.71 -2.68
C LYS A 88 -26.95 -1.99 -2.29
N LYS A 89 -27.07 -1.33 -1.13
CA LYS A 89 -28.41 -0.89 -0.68
C LYS A 89 -28.42 0.34 0.23
N GLY A 90 -29.00 1.42 -0.26
CA GLY A 90 -29.51 2.50 0.58
C GLY A 90 -29.98 3.72 -0.20
N ARG A 91 -31.01 4.39 0.33
CA ARG A 91 -31.51 5.67 -0.19
C ARG A 91 -30.93 6.88 0.55
N LYS A 92 -30.25 6.63 1.67
CA LYS A 92 -29.69 7.64 2.59
C LYS A 92 -28.33 7.19 3.06
N PRO A 93 -27.38 8.11 3.31
CA PRO A 93 -26.04 7.78 3.80
C PRO A 93 -26.06 6.84 5.00
N ASP A 94 -25.16 5.84 5.01
CA ASP A 94 -25.05 4.84 6.07
C ASP A 94 -23.58 4.48 6.35
N GLU A 95 -23.21 4.48 7.62
CA GLU A 95 -21.81 4.26 8.01
C GLU A 95 -21.30 2.86 7.65
N VAL A 96 -22.15 1.84 7.77
CA VAL A 96 -21.77 0.46 7.48
C VAL A 96 -21.60 0.29 5.97
N ARG A 97 -22.47 0.91 5.17
CA ARG A 97 -22.34 0.92 3.70
C ARG A 97 -21.12 1.71 3.24
N ALA A 98 -20.83 2.88 3.81
CA ALA A 98 -19.64 3.65 3.45
C ALA A 98 -18.35 2.84 3.66
N TYR A 99 -18.24 2.14 4.79
CA TYR A 99 -17.12 1.25 5.05
C TYR A 99 -17.12 0.01 4.15
N ALA A 100 -18.30 -0.59 3.90
CA ALA A 100 -18.43 -1.71 2.96
C ALA A 100 -18.02 -1.32 1.53
N LEU A 101 -18.31 -0.10 1.08
CA LEU A 101 -17.91 0.42 -0.22
C LEU A 101 -16.40 0.63 -0.33
N LEU A 102 -15.76 1.14 0.72
CA LEU A 102 -14.30 1.23 0.81
C LEU A 102 -13.65 -0.15 0.70
N LEU A 103 -14.13 -1.12 1.49
CA LEU A 103 -13.61 -2.48 1.48
C LEU A 103 -13.94 -3.25 0.19
N TYR A 104 -15.13 -3.05 -0.38
CA TYR A 104 -15.50 -3.60 -1.69
C TYR A 104 -14.53 -3.08 -2.73
N GLY A 105 -14.33 -1.76 -2.79
CA GLY A 105 -13.33 -1.14 -3.64
C GLY A 105 -11.91 -1.63 -3.35
N ALA A 106 -11.56 -1.98 -2.11
CA ALA A 106 -10.17 -2.38 -1.81
C ALA A 106 -9.86 -3.85 -2.14
N PHE A 107 -10.82 -4.75 -1.96
CA PHE A 107 -10.56 -6.20 -1.94
C PHE A 107 -11.36 -7.01 -2.95
N HIS A 108 -12.50 -6.52 -3.43
CA HIS A 108 -13.38 -7.33 -4.26
C HIS A 108 -12.84 -7.42 -5.70
N PRO A 109 -12.70 -8.63 -6.28
CA PRO A 109 -12.07 -8.82 -7.59
C PRO A 109 -12.84 -8.18 -8.75
N ASP A 110 -14.13 -7.92 -8.58
CA ASP A 110 -14.97 -7.24 -9.59
C ASP A 110 -15.17 -5.74 -9.36
N ALA A 111 -14.64 -5.18 -8.27
CA ALA A 111 -14.74 -3.75 -8.04
C ALA A 111 -14.10 -2.98 -9.19
N GLY A 112 -14.78 -1.94 -9.66
CA GLY A 112 -14.26 -1.06 -10.69
C GLY A 112 -14.27 -1.59 -12.12
N LYS A 113 -14.69 -2.84 -12.35
CA LYS A 113 -14.93 -3.37 -13.71
C LYS A 113 -16.19 -2.79 -14.35
N GLU A 114 -17.21 -2.49 -13.54
CA GLU A 114 -18.47 -1.88 -13.98
C GLU A 114 -18.75 -0.59 -13.21
N PRO A 115 -17.99 0.50 -13.47
CA PRO A 115 -18.00 1.68 -12.62
C PRO A 115 -19.34 2.40 -12.56
N LEU A 116 -20.11 2.44 -13.66
CA LEU A 116 -21.44 3.05 -13.67
C LEU A 116 -22.46 2.28 -12.82
N ARG A 117 -22.36 0.95 -12.79
CA ARG A 117 -23.18 0.10 -11.93
C ARG A 117 -22.77 0.30 -10.47
N ASP A 118 -21.47 0.20 -10.20
CA ASP A 118 -20.94 0.24 -8.84
C ASP A 118 -21.14 1.62 -8.21
N ARG A 119 -21.12 2.69 -9.01
CA ARG A 119 -21.48 4.05 -8.59
C ARG A 119 -22.88 4.14 -7.99
N GLN A 120 -23.84 3.35 -8.47
CA GLN A 120 -25.23 3.37 -8.00
C GLN A 120 -25.39 2.77 -6.61
N PHE A 121 -24.37 2.07 -6.08
CA PHE A 121 -24.40 1.52 -4.74
C PHE A 121 -24.30 2.62 -3.67
N ALA A 122 -23.67 3.75 -3.99
CA ALA A 122 -23.46 4.87 -3.08
C ALA A 122 -24.61 5.88 -3.11
N ALA A 123 -25.10 6.27 -1.94
CA ALA A 123 -26.19 7.24 -1.78
C ALA A 123 -25.71 8.70 -1.74
N SER A 124 -24.41 8.95 -1.60
CA SER A 124 -23.81 10.26 -1.35
C SER A 124 -22.44 10.41 -2.01
N ALA A 125 -21.91 11.65 -2.01
CA ALA A 125 -20.55 11.91 -2.50
C ALA A 125 -19.48 11.28 -1.60
N PHE A 126 -19.67 11.27 -0.28
CA PHE A 126 -18.70 10.66 0.64
C PHE A 126 -18.65 9.14 0.48
N GLU A 127 -19.78 8.46 0.29
CA GLU A 127 -19.82 7.02 -0.03
C GLU A 127 -19.13 6.70 -1.37
N ARG A 128 -19.30 7.55 -2.38
CA ARG A 128 -18.59 7.42 -3.67
C ARG A 128 -17.09 7.65 -3.52
N SER A 129 -16.66 8.62 -2.71
CA SER A 129 -15.25 8.82 -2.38
C SER A 129 -14.65 7.64 -1.60
N CYS A 130 -15.40 7.02 -0.70
CA CYS A 130 -14.96 5.79 -0.01
C CYS A 130 -14.74 4.65 -1.02
N TYR A 131 -15.69 4.42 -1.93
CA TYR A 131 -15.54 3.44 -2.99
C TYR A 131 -14.32 3.72 -3.89
N LEU A 132 -14.19 4.96 -4.38
CA LEU A 132 -13.07 5.38 -5.22
C LEU A 132 -11.73 5.18 -4.52
N ALA A 133 -11.60 5.58 -3.25
CA ALA A 133 -10.41 5.37 -2.45
C ALA A 133 -10.05 3.88 -2.35
N GLY A 134 -11.05 3.01 -2.19
CA GLY A 134 -10.85 1.56 -2.23
C GLY A 134 -10.26 1.12 -3.57
N VAL A 135 -10.87 1.54 -4.68
CA VAL A 135 -10.44 1.12 -6.04
C VAL A 135 -8.99 1.48 -6.35
N LEU A 136 -8.46 2.57 -5.78
CA LEU A 136 -7.06 2.95 -5.97
C LEU A 136 -6.06 1.88 -5.51
N THR A 137 -6.47 0.98 -4.61
CA THR A 137 -5.61 -0.10 -4.10
C THR A 137 -5.26 -1.16 -5.14
N HIS A 138 -6.07 -1.31 -6.18
CA HIS A 138 -5.85 -2.27 -7.27
C HIS A 138 -6.03 -1.60 -8.63
N ALA A 139 -5.67 -0.31 -8.69
CA ALA A 139 -5.86 0.52 -9.87
C ALA A 139 -5.35 -0.10 -11.17
N ARG A 140 -4.32 -0.95 -11.14
CA ARG A 140 -3.74 -1.60 -12.33
C ARG A 140 -4.69 -2.52 -13.09
N ASP A 141 -5.68 -3.09 -12.42
CA ASP A 141 -6.65 -4.00 -13.04
C ASP A 141 -7.86 -3.24 -13.61
N ILE A 142 -7.87 -1.92 -13.48
CA ILE A 142 -8.97 -1.06 -13.91
C ILE A 142 -8.73 -0.54 -15.33
N ASP A 143 -9.78 -0.57 -16.15
CA ASP A 143 -9.81 0.11 -17.45
C ASP A 143 -10.32 1.55 -17.29
N PRO A 144 -9.49 2.60 -17.45
CA PRO A 144 -9.91 4.00 -17.38
C PRO A 144 -11.04 4.36 -18.35
N VAL A 145 -11.13 3.68 -19.50
CA VAL A 145 -12.13 4.01 -20.54
C VAL A 145 -13.53 3.75 -20.02
N ALA A 146 -13.74 2.66 -19.27
CA ALA A 146 -15.02 2.35 -18.66
C ALA A 146 -15.48 3.43 -17.65
N TRP A 147 -14.54 4.25 -17.16
CA TRP A 147 -14.79 5.25 -16.13
C TRP A 147 -14.93 6.69 -16.67
N VAL A 148 -14.85 6.93 -17.98
CA VAL A 148 -14.95 8.29 -18.55
C VAL A 148 -16.22 9.00 -18.10
N ASP A 149 -17.34 8.27 -18.01
CA ASP A 149 -18.64 8.79 -17.56
C ASP A 149 -18.81 8.79 -16.03
N PHE A 150 -17.83 8.31 -15.28
CA PHE A 150 -17.90 8.27 -13.82
C PHE A 150 -17.86 9.68 -13.21
N LEU A 151 -17.21 10.64 -13.86
CA LEU A 151 -17.24 12.05 -13.47
C LEU A 151 -18.37 12.78 -14.20
N GLU A 152 -19.54 12.87 -13.56
CA GLU A 152 -20.61 13.74 -14.03
C GLU A 152 -20.28 15.22 -13.72
N LYS A 153 -20.99 16.16 -14.36
CA LYS A 153 -20.86 17.62 -14.12
C LYS A 153 -21.06 18.07 -12.65
N ARG A 154 -21.48 17.19 -11.74
CA ARG A 154 -21.77 17.47 -10.31
C ARG A 154 -20.85 16.73 -9.33
N SER A 155 -19.76 16.12 -9.80
CA SER A 155 -18.81 15.46 -8.90
C SER A 155 -18.12 16.46 -7.96
N SER A 156 -17.97 16.07 -6.70
CA SER A 156 -17.24 16.86 -5.70
C SER A 156 -15.75 16.97 -6.07
N PRO A 157 -15.04 17.97 -5.53
CA PRO A 157 -13.58 18.07 -5.70
C PRO A 157 -12.83 16.80 -5.28
N GLN A 158 -13.28 16.12 -4.21
CA GLN A 158 -12.67 14.88 -3.72
C GLN A 158 -12.86 13.72 -4.69
N GLU A 159 -14.07 13.56 -5.23
CA GLU A 159 -14.36 12.53 -6.23
C GLU A 159 -13.50 12.72 -7.49
N ARG A 160 -13.37 13.97 -7.95
CA ARG A 160 -12.51 14.32 -9.09
C ARG A 160 -11.04 14.03 -8.80
N ALA A 161 -10.55 14.41 -7.63
CA ALA A 161 -9.17 14.15 -7.22
C ALA A 161 -8.83 12.65 -7.14
N LEU A 162 -9.69 11.85 -6.49
CA LEU A 162 -9.55 10.40 -6.44
C LEU A 162 -9.58 9.77 -7.84
N PHE A 163 -10.46 10.24 -8.72
CA PHE A 163 -10.49 9.77 -10.11
C PHE A 163 -9.25 10.18 -10.91
N THR A 164 -8.77 11.42 -10.77
CA THR A 164 -7.53 11.89 -11.42
C THR A 164 -6.34 11.06 -10.95
N MET A 165 -6.29 10.67 -9.67
CA MET A 165 -5.28 9.72 -9.19
C MET A 165 -5.39 8.35 -9.86
N LEU A 166 -6.60 7.81 -10.04
CA LEU A 166 -6.81 6.56 -10.79
C LEU A 166 -6.24 6.66 -12.22
N LEU A 167 -6.46 7.78 -12.91
CA LEU A 167 -5.89 8.02 -14.24
C LEU A 167 -4.35 8.03 -14.20
N HIS A 168 -3.75 8.69 -13.21
CA HIS A 168 -2.29 8.68 -13.03
C HIS A 168 -1.75 7.28 -12.80
N LEU A 169 -2.36 6.49 -11.91
CA LEU A 169 -1.98 5.11 -11.62
C LEU A 169 -2.07 4.20 -12.86
N ARG A 170 -2.94 4.54 -13.80
CA ARG A 170 -3.12 3.87 -15.09
C ARG A 170 -2.27 4.43 -16.23
N ALA A 171 -1.45 5.46 -15.96
CA ALA A 171 -0.74 6.23 -16.99
C ALA A 171 -1.67 6.73 -18.11
N ALA A 172 -2.93 7.01 -17.79
CA ALA A 172 -3.93 7.52 -18.72
C ALA A 172 -3.82 9.05 -18.85
N ALA A 173 -4.26 9.58 -19.99
CA ALA A 173 -4.26 11.02 -20.22
C ALA A 173 -5.17 11.74 -19.20
N THR A 174 -4.64 12.79 -18.58
CA THR A 174 -5.39 13.65 -17.68
C THR A 174 -5.68 14.97 -18.37
N ASN A 175 -6.97 15.28 -18.57
CA ASN A 175 -7.40 16.58 -19.11
C ASN A 175 -7.77 17.59 -18.01
N ASP A 176 -7.47 17.27 -16.74
CA ASP A 176 -7.80 18.12 -15.61
C ASP A 176 -6.82 19.30 -15.52
N THR A 177 -7.28 20.45 -15.99
CA THR A 177 -6.57 21.73 -15.90
C THR A 177 -7.01 22.53 -14.66
N SER A 178 -7.76 21.94 -13.74
CA SER A 178 -8.21 22.63 -12.54
C SER A 178 -7.01 23.02 -11.67
N GLN A 179 -7.10 24.21 -11.08
CA GLN A 179 -6.13 24.73 -10.13
C GLN A 179 -6.62 24.65 -8.68
N ASP A 180 -7.72 23.95 -8.42
CA ASP A 180 -8.14 23.68 -7.04
C ASP A 180 -7.16 22.71 -6.35
N ALA A 181 -7.09 22.82 -5.02
CA ALA A 181 -6.11 22.06 -4.23
C ALA A 181 -6.29 20.54 -4.35
N CYS A 182 -7.52 20.05 -4.52
CA CYS A 182 -7.78 18.61 -4.67
C CYS A 182 -7.19 18.12 -5.99
N ALA A 183 -7.43 18.81 -7.10
CA ALA A 183 -6.85 18.50 -8.40
C ALA A 183 -5.30 18.61 -8.39
N LEU A 184 -4.76 19.71 -7.85
CA LEU A 184 -3.31 19.92 -7.77
C LEU A 184 -2.60 18.85 -6.94
N SER A 185 -3.16 18.47 -5.78
CA SER A 185 -2.57 17.43 -4.92
C SER A 185 -2.51 16.07 -5.60
N SER A 186 -3.55 15.71 -6.36
CA SER A 186 -3.61 14.48 -7.15
C SER A 186 -2.52 14.46 -8.21
N ARG A 187 -2.36 15.57 -8.93
CA ARG A 187 -1.34 15.72 -9.97
C ARG A 187 0.08 15.71 -9.42
N TRP A 188 0.31 16.36 -8.29
CA TRP A 188 1.60 16.36 -7.59
C TRP A 188 2.00 14.94 -7.20
N LEU A 189 1.12 14.20 -6.51
CA LEU A 189 1.39 12.81 -6.16
C LEU A 189 1.50 11.92 -7.40
N GLY A 190 0.59 12.04 -8.36
CA GLY A 190 0.61 11.28 -9.61
C GLY A 190 1.88 11.47 -10.43
N SER A 191 2.48 12.67 -10.41
CA SER A 191 3.75 12.95 -11.08
C SER A 191 4.90 12.09 -10.54
N MET A 192 4.80 11.58 -9.31
CA MET A 192 5.80 10.72 -8.67
C MET A 192 5.90 9.33 -9.26
N LEU A 193 4.88 8.87 -9.98
CA LEU A 193 4.93 7.60 -10.70
C LEU A 193 6.01 7.61 -11.78
N MET A 194 6.66 6.47 -12.00
CA MET A 194 7.75 6.34 -12.97
C MET A 194 7.31 6.62 -14.41
N THR A 195 6.04 6.33 -14.73
CA THR A 195 5.40 6.53 -16.02
C THR A 195 4.97 7.98 -16.28
N SER A 196 4.92 8.83 -15.25
CA SER A 196 4.42 10.19 -15.36
C SER A 196 5.48 11.17 -15.87
N HIS A 197 5.02 12.14 -16.68
CA HIS A 197 5.82 13.30 -17.09
C HIS A 197 6.01 14.30 -15.93
N PRO A 198 7.09 15.11 -15.95
CA PRO A 198 7.24 16.25 -15.05
C PRO A 198 6.08 17.23 -15.17
N LEU A 199 5.71 17.86 -14.05
CA LEU A 199 4.70 18.92 -14.07
C LEU A 199 5.25 20.21 -14.68
N PRO A 200 4.42 21.00 -15.38
CA PRO A 200 4.81 22.32 -15.86
C PRO A 200 5.00 23.31 -14.69
N ALA A 201 5.85 24.33 -14.88
CA ALA A 201 6.17 25.31 -13.83
C ALA A 201 4.93 26.00 -13.24
N SER A 202 3.93 26.31 -14.07
CA SER A 202 2.65 26.90 -13.63
C SER A 202 1.94 26.09 -12.56
N ASP A 203 2.10 24.76 -12.55
CA ASP A 203 1.48 23.87 -11.58
C ASP A 203 2.25 23.78 -10.26
N LEU A 204 3.50 24.21 -10.26
CA LEU A 204 4.38 24.23 -9.10
C LEU A 204 4.22 25.54 -8.31
N ASP A 205 4.00 26.65 -9.02
CA ASP A 205 3.84 27.99 -8.45
C ASP A 205 2.41 28.27 -7.96
N ALA A 206 1.43 27.44 -8.32
CA ALA A 206 0.02 27.74 -8.14
C ALA A 206 -0.51 27.63 -6.68
N PHE A 207 0.19 26.96 -5.76
CA PHE A 207 -0.45 26.59 -4.49
C PHE A 207 0.47 26.35 -3.29
N ASP A 208 0.38 27.22 -2.27
CA ASP A 208 1.16 27.17 -1.01
C ASP A 208 0.56 26.31 0.12
N GLY A 209 -0.61 25.72 -0.08
CA GLY A 209 -1.28 24.92 0.96
C GLY A 209 -0.88 23.45 1.04
N LEU A 210 0.07 22.98 0.22
CA LEU A 210 0.59 21.61 0.24
C LEU A 210 1.96 21.53 0.95
N PRO A 211 2.35 20.37 1.51
CA PRO A 211 3.61 20.23 2.23
C PRO A 211 4.83 20.58 1.37
N VAL A 212 5.81 21.25 1.97
CA VAL A 212 7.07 21.61 1.29
C VAL A 212 7.83 20.37 0.82
N SER A 213 7.75 19.25 1.54
CA SER A 213 8.34 17.98 1.12
C SER A 213 7.71 17.41 -0.15
N TRP A 214 6.42 17.64 -0.39
CA TRP A 214 5.73 17.25 -1.62
C TRP A 214 6.15 18.16 -2.76
N ARG A 215 6.11 19.48 -2.52
CA ARG A 215 6.62 20.45 -3.49
C ARG A 215 8.05 20.11 -3.87
N THR A 216 8.93 19.83 -2.92
CA THR A 216 10.35 19.51 -3.18
C THR A 216 10.55 18.21 -3.95
N ALA A 217 9.70 17.20 -3.74
CA ALA A 217 9.75 15.94 -4.48
C ALA A 217 9.31 16.13 -5.95
N VAL A 218 8.29 16.96 -6.16
CA VAL A 218 7.68 17.24 -7.47
C VAL A 218 8.44 18.32 -8.24
N TYR A 219 9.08 19.26 -7.53
CA TYR A 219 9.96 20.30 -8.06
C TYR A 219 11.27 19.67 -8.52
N ARG A 220 11.15 18.94 -9.62
CA ARG A 220 12.22 18.37 -10.39
C ARG A 220 12.58 19.40 -11.45
N GLU A 221 13.28 20.46 -11.02
CA GLU A 221 13.71 21.53 -11.93
C GLU A 221 14.26 20.93 -13.23
N PRO A 222 13.78 21.38 -14.40
CA PRO A 222 14.24 20.84 -15.66
C PRO A 222 15.72 21.18 -15.80
N ALA A 223 16.55 20.14 -15.87
CA ALA A 223 18.01 20.20 -15.94
C ALA A 223 18.73 20.66 -14.66
N ARG A 224 18.75 19.79 -13.63
CA ARG A 224 19.85 19.84 -12.68
C ARG A 224 21.13 19.40 -13.38
N THR A 225 21.99 20.34 -13.72
CA THR A 225 23.40 20.01 -13.98
C THR A 225 23.98 19.42 -12.71
N TRP A 226 24.94 18.51 -12.85
CA TRP A 226 25.66 17.92 -11.72
C TRP A 226 26.11 18.99 -10.68
N GLN A 227 26.47 20.19 -11.15
CA GLN A 227 26.88 21.33 -10.33
C GLN A 227 25.77 21.86 -9.39
N SER A 228 24.49 21.79 -9.76
CA SER A 228 23.40 22.29 -8.91
C SER A 228 23.13 21.40 -7.68
N LEU A 229 23.51 20.12 -7.74
CA LEU A 229 23.43 19.19 -6.60
C LEU A 229 24.65 19.29 -5.67
N GLU A 230 25.75 19.90 -6.10
CA GLU A 230 26.99 19.93 -5.31
C GLU A 230 26.87 20.81 -4.06
N GLY A 231 26.14 21.94 -4.13
CA GLY A 231 26.07 22.94 -3.07
C GLY A 231 25.00 22.73 -1.97
N HIS A 232 24.22 21.66 -2.01
CA HIS A 232 23.08 21.47 -1.09
C HIS A 232 23.31 20.34 -0.07
N SER A 233 22.88 20.56 1.18
CA SER A 233 22.66 19.50 2.16
C SER A 233 21.29 18.85 1.92
N PHE A 234 21.23 17.53 1.94
CA PHE A 234 20.01 16.74 1.67
C PHE A 234 19.40 16.26 3.00
N SER A 235 18.98 17.21 3.84
CA SER A 235 18.35 16.95 5.13
C SER A 235 16.97 17.62 5.22
N GLY A 236 16.15 17.12 6.15
CA GLY A 236 14.75 17.57 6.31
C GLY A 236 13.94 17.33 5.04
N GLU A 237 13.12 18.31 4.68
CA GLU A 237 12.26 18.29 3.49
C GLU A 237 13.05 18.25 2.18
N LEU A 238 14.32 18.71 2.20
CA LEU A 238 15.21 18.66 1.04
C LEU A 238 15.71 17.25 0.73
N ALA A 239 15.54 16.28 1.63
CA ALA A 239 15.88 14.89 1.36
C ALA A 239 15.03 14.29 0.23
N SER A 240 13.82 14.78 -0.02
CA SER A 240 12.99 14.40 -1.17
C SER A 240 13.62 14.77 -2.53
N ARG A 241 14.69 15.59 -2.56
CA ARG A 241 15.40 15.91 -3.81
C ARG A 241 16.09 14.71 -4.45
N VAL A 242 16.15 13.55 -3.77
CA VAL A 242 16.61 12.28 -4.37
C VAL A 242 15.84 11.90 -5.63
N PHE A 243 14.58 12.32 -5.76
CA PHE A 243 13.78 12.09 -6.96
C PHE A 243 14.28 12.81 -8.22
N ALA A 244 15.17 13.81 -8.06
CA ALA A 244 15.85 14.43 -9.20
C ALA A 244 16.73 13.44 -9.98
N LEU A 245 17.10 12.29 -9.41
CA LEU A 245 17.85 11.24 -10.11
C LEU A 245 17.18 10.82 -11.42
N ARG A 246 15.84 10.85 -11.51
CA ARG A 246 15.07 10.52 -12.71
C ARG A 246 15.34 11.46 -13.88
N GLU A 247 15.58 12.74 -13.59
CA GLU A 247 15.74 13.79 -14.59
C GLU A 247 17.17 13.85 -15.17
N PHE A 248 18.12 13.11 -14.59
CA PHE A 248 19.46 13.00 -15.18
C PHE A 248 19.41 12.16 -16.45
N LEU A 249 20.19 12.59 -17.45
CA LEU A 249 20.48 11.78 -18.63
C LEU A 249 21.09 10.43 -18.21
N PRO A 250 20.79 9.32 -18.93
CA PRO A 250 21.24 7.98 -18.56
C PRO A 250 22.72 7.87 -18.18
N GLU A 251 23.61 8.49 -18.96
CA GLU A 251 25.06 8.52 -18.77
C GLU A 251 25.53 9.22 -17.50
N HIS A 252 24.67 10.02 -16.86
CA HIS A 252 24.99 10.78 -15.64
C HIS A 252 24.35 10.20 -14.39
N ARG A 253 23.39 9.27 -14.51
CA ARG A 253 22.62 8.73 -13.39
C ARG A 253 23.50 8.02 -12.36
N THR A 254 24.45 7.18 -12.78
CA THR A 254 25.33 6.46 -11.85
C THR A 254 26.18 7.42 -11.02
N ARG A 255 26.73 8.47 -11.64
CA ARG A 255 27.49 9.51 -10.93
C ARG A 255 26.60 10.30 -9.97
N ALA A 256 25.40 10.69 -10.42
CA ALA A 256 24.40 11.37 -9.59
C ALA A 256 24.02 10.54 -8.36
N PHE A 257 23.72 9.25 -8.55
CA PHE A 257 23.37 8.31 -7.50
C PHE A 257 24.48 8.19 -6.44
N ILE A 258 25.73 7.92 -6.84
CA ILE A 258 26.87 7.79 -5.91
C ILE A 258 27.07 9.06 -5.07
N SER A 259 26.75 10.23 -5.60
CA SER A 259 26.83 11.50 -4.88
C SER A 259 25.72 11.65 -3.86
N LEU A 260 24.47 11.38 -4.28
CA LEU A 260 23.30 11.48 -3.41
C LEU A 260 23.41 10.49 -2.25
N ASP A 261 23.88 9.28 -2.52
CA ASP A 261 24.11 8.22 -1.52
C ASP A 261 25.06 8.67 -0.40
N LYS A 262 26.06 9.50 -0.72
CA LYS A 262 27.00 10.06 0.27
C LYS A 262 26.42 11.21 1.09
N LYS A 263 25.41 11.91 0.57
CA LYS A 263 24.89 13.16 1.17
C LYS A 263 23.55 12.99 1.88
N VAL A 264 22.80 11.96 1.53
CA VAL A 264 21.51 11.65 2.14
C VAL A 264 21.78 10.79 3.37
N HIS A 265 21.30 11.24 4.53
CA HIS A 265 21.50 10.52 5.79
C HIS A 265 20.19 10.04 6.42
N GLN A 266 19.05 10.48 5.88
CA GLN A 266 17.75 10.06 6.36
C GLN A 266 17.43 8.66 5.84
N PRO A 267 17.16 7.67 6.71
CA PRO A 267 16.93 6.27 6.29
C PRO A 267 15.84 6.13 5.23
N GLN A 268 14.79 6.93 5.34
CA GLN A 268 13.68 6.92 4.40
C GLN A 268 14.07 7.46 3.01
N ALA A 269 14.74 8.61 2.95
CA ALA A 269 15.22 9.15 1.68
C ALA A 269 16.28 8.26 1.01
N MET A 270 17.07 7.53 1.81
CA MET A 270 17.96 6.48 1.30
C MET A 270 17.18 5.34 0.64
N ALA A 271 16.09 4.87 1.26
CA ALA A 271 15.24 3.85 0.66
C ALA A 271 14.59 4.33 -0.64
N TRP A 272 14.17 5.60 -0.70
CA TRP A 272 13.70 6.22 -1.93
C TRP A 272 14.78 6.26 -3.01
N LEU A 273 15.97 6.76 -2.69
CA LEU A 273 17.08 6.88 -3.62
C LEU A 273 17.50 5.52 -4.20
N TRP A 274 17.70 4.52 -3.34
CA TRP A 274 18.11 3.18 -3.76
C TRP A 274 17.03 2.46 -4.54
N GLY A 275 15.76 2.58 -4.14
CA GLY A 275 14.65 2.05 -4.93
C GLY A 275 14.58 2.69 -6.31
N LEU A 276 14.77 4.01 -6.42
CA LEU A 276 14.85 4.72 -7.71
C LEU A 276 16.03 4.25 -8.56
N ALA A 277 17.18 3.98 -7.97
CA ALA A 277 18.33 3.44 -8.69
C ALA A 277 18.00 2.05 -9.29
N GLY A 278 17.28 1.22 -8.54
CA GLY A 278 16.76 -0.06 -9.03
C GLY A 278 15.74 0.11 -10.17
N ASP A 279 14.77 1.02 -10.01
CA ASP A 279 13.78 1.36 -11.06
C ASP A 279 14.42 1.88 -12.35
N LEU A 280 15.59 2.52 -12.24
CA LEU A 280 16.34 3.06 -13.37
C LEU A 280 17.36 2.06 -13.94
N GLY A 281 17.40 0.83 -13.42
CA GLY A 281 18.31 -0.23 -13.88
C GLY A 281 19.79 0.09 -13.64
N LEU A 282 20.12 0.88 -12.62
CA LEU A 282 21.51 1.27 -12.35
C LEU A 282 22.31 0.12 -11.75
N ASP A 283 23.59 0.04 -12.12
CA ASP A 283 24.56 -0.81 -11.44
C ASP A 283 24.72 -0.38 -9.98
N LEU A 284 24.21 -1.22 -9.08
CA LEU A 284 24.27 -0.95 -7.64
C LEU A 284 25.69 -1.19 -7.10
N PRO A 285 26.22 -0.28 -6.27
CA PRO A 285 27.59 -0.37 -5.76
C PRO A 285 27.74 -1.58 -4.83
N LEU A 286 28.99 -1.92 -4.51
CA LEU A 286 29.28 -2.92 -3.48
C LEU A 286 28.79 -2.44 -2.10
N PRO A 287 28.54 -3.36 -1.15
CA PRO A 287 28.17 -2.98 0.21
C PRO A 287 29.20 -2.02 0.80
N ALA A 288 28.75 -0.85 1.24
CA ALA A 288 29.63 0.17 1.81
C ALA A 288 29.91 -0.03 3.31
N SER A 289 29.16 -0.94 3.95
CA SER A 289 29.26 -1.23 5.38
C SER A 289 29.38 -2.73 5.65
N ASP A 290 29.78 -3.06 6.88
CA ASP A 290 29.78 -4.41 7.43
C ASP A 290 28.37 -4.91 7.82
N LYS A 291 27.33 -4.13 7.53
CA LYS A 291 25.94 -4.43 7.87
C LYS A 291 25.08 -4.48 6.62
N LEU A 292 24.09 -5.37 6.63
CA LEU A 292 23.06 -5.36 5.60
C LEU A 292 22.11 -4.18 5.85
N LEU A 293 22.09 -3.24 4.93
CA LEU A 293 21.24 -2.04 5.01
C LEU A 293 19.94 -2.26 4.25
N SER A 294 18.80 -1.96 4.87
CA SER A 294 17.47 -2.19 4.27
C SER A 294 17.26 -1.46 2.95
N HIS A 295 17.79 -0.24 2.80
CA HIS A 295 17.67 0.53 1.55
C HIS A 295 18.44 -0.12 0.40
N GLU A 296 19.58 -0.76 0.66
CA GLU A 296 20.31 -1.49 -0.38
C GLU A 296 19.48 -2.67 -0.91
N VAL A 297 18.84 -3.41 0.01
CA VAL A 297 17.93 -4.51 -0.35
C VAL A 297 16.71 -3.98 -1.11
N ALA A 298 16.16 -2.83 -0.71
CA ALA A 298 15.07 -2.16 -1.40
C ALA A 298 15.42 -1.85 -2.87
N GLY A 299 16.63 -1.31 -3.12
CA GLY A 299 17.14 -1.07 -4.47
C GLY A 299 17.33 -2.34 -5.29
N ILE A 300 17.83 -3.41 -4.68
CA ILE A 300 18.00 -4.71 -5.36
C ILE A 300 16.65 -5.34 -5.73
N LEU A 301 15.64 -5.22 -4.88
CA LEU A 301 14.29 -5.72 -5.19
C LEU A 301 13.66 -4.95 -6.36
N ARG A 302 13.85 -3.63 -6.43
CA ARG A 302 13.40 -2.83 -7.59
C ARG A 302 14.21 -3.16 -8.84
N LEU A 303 15.53 -3.33 -8.73
CA LEU A 303 16.35 -3.83 -9.83
C LEU A 303 15.88 -5.20 -10.32
N ALA A 304 15.40 -6.08 -9.44
CA ALA A 304 14.90 -7.41 -9.83
C ALA A 304 13.58 -7.37 -10.64
N LEU A 305 12.85 -6.26 -10.60
CA LEU A 305 11.70 -6.01 -11.48
C LEU A 305 12.16 -5.65 -12.90
N GLU A 306 13.32 -5.00 -13.03
CA GLU A 306 13.82 -4.44 -14.29
C GLU A 306 14.88 -5.31 -14.98
N ASP A 307 15.91 -5.73 -14.23
CA ASP A 307 16.97 -6.64 -14.64
C ASP A 307 17.26 -7.68 -13.53
N ARG A 308 16.63 -8.85 -13.69
CA ARG A 308 16.79 -9.97 -12.77
C ARG A 308 18.24 -10.45 -12.64
N SER A 309 19.00 -10.48 -13.74
CA SER A 309 20.37 -11.01 -13.74
C SER A 309 21.27 -10.13 -12.88
N SER A 310 21.21 -8.82 -13.11
CA SER A 310 21.97 -7.83 -12.35
C SER A 310 21.55 -7.79 -10.88
N ALA A 311 20.25 -7.93 -10.59
CA ALA A 311 19.75 -8.02 -9.23
C ALA A 311 20.27 -9.26 -8.47
N VAL A 312 20.28 -10.44 -9.12
CA VAL A 312 20.83 -11.67 -8.55
C VAL A 312 22.32 -11.50 -8.25
N SER A 313 23.08 -10.93 -9.19
CA SER A 313 24.50 -10.60 -8.97
C SER A 313 24.71 -9.64 -7.80
N ALA A 314 23.90 -8.60 -7.69
CA ALA A 314 23.92 -7.65 -6.58
C ALA A 314 23.55 -8.30 -5.24
N ALA A 315 22.60 -9.23 -5.23
CA ALA A 315 22.18 -10.00 -4.06
C ALA A 315 23.29 -10.95 -3.58
N TYR A 316 23.97 -11.66 -4.50
CA TYR A 316 25.10 -12.53 -4.15
C TYR A 316 26.23 -11.76 -3.45
N LYS A 317 26.52 -10.52 -3.89
CA LYS A 317 27.50 -9.64 -3.23
C LYS A 317 27.14 -9.27 -1.78
N ARG A 318 25.87 -9.43 -1.38
CA ARG A 318 25.34 -9.13 -0.03
C ARG A 318 24.99 -10.37 0.78
N LEU A 319 25.09 -11.55 0.17
CA LEU A 319 24.76 -12.82 0.81
C LEU A 319 25.54 -13.06 2.12
N PRO A 320 26.85 -12.74 2.23
CA PRO A 320 27.57 -12.88 3.50
C PRO A 320 26.97 -12.03 4.64
N LEU A 321 26.54 -10.80 4.34
CA LEU A 321 25.93 -9.89 5.30
C LEU A 321 24.52 -10.37 5.71
N ALA A 322 23.77 -10.92 4.75
CA ALA A 322 22.46 -11.53 5.01
C ALA A 322 22.58 -12.73 5.96
N ARG A 323 23.55 -13.63 5.72
CA ARG A 323 23.83 -14.78 6.60
C ARG A 323 24.25 -14.34 8.00
N ALA A 324 25.13 -13.35 8.09
CA ALA A 324 25.54 -12.78 9.39
C ALA A 324 24.34 -12.22 10.16
N LEU A 325 23.40 -11.54 9.49
CA LEU A 325 22.18 -11.02 10.12
C LEU A 325 21.25 -12.15 10.56
N LEU A 326 21.09 -13.21 9.77
CA LEU A 326 20.24 -14.36 10.11
C LEU A 326 20.75 -15.12 11.33
N ASN A 327 22.06 -15.21 11.49
CA ASN A 327 22.72 -15.84 12.64
C ASN A 327 22.73 -14.98 13.91
N SER A 328 22.27 -13.73 13.86
CA SER A 328 22.19 -12.86 15.04
C SER A 328 21.00 -13.19 15.94
N ASP A 329 21.04 -12.81 17.21
CA ASP A 329 19.94 -13.00 18.18
C ASP A 329 18.74 -12.06 17.96
N ARG A 330 18.67 -11.39 16.80
CA ARG A 330 17.57 -10.47 16.49
C ARG A 330 16.26 -11.23 16.25
N PRO A 331 15.10 -10.62 16.56
CA PRO A 331 13.82 -11.22 16.24
C PRO A 331 13.67 -11.40 14.71
N LEU A 332 12.92 -12.43 14.28
CA LEU A 332 12.72 -12.78 12.88
C LEU A 332 12.30 -11.59 12.01
N ILE A 333 11.44 -10.71 12.53
CA ILE A 333 10.98 -9.52 11.79
C ILE A 333 12.12 -8.53 11.49
N ALA A 334 13.10 -8.39 12.38
CA ALA A 334 14.26 -7.53 12.18
C ALA A 334 15.28 -8.12 11.19
N LYS A 335 15.13 -9.40 10.85
CA LYS A 335 15.93 -10.11 9.84
C LYS A 335 15.29 -10.05 8.44
N TRP A 336 14.17 -9.34 8.29
CA TRP A 336 13.41 -9.26 7.03
C TRP A 336 14.26 -8.94 5.78
N PRO A 337 15.18 -7.95 5.78
CA PRO A 337 16.02 -7.69 4.61
C PRO A 337 16.91 -8.87 4.22
N ALA A 338 17.37 -9.69 5.17
CA ALA A 338 18.19 -10.85 4.87
C ALA A 338 17.39 -11.95 4.18
N TYR A 339 16.16 -12.23 4.64
CA TYR A 339 15.29 -13.21 3.98
C TYR A 339 15.00 -12.81 2.53
N LEU A 340 14.87 -11.51 2.25
CA LEU A 340 14.66 -11.00 0.90
C LEU A 340 15.87 -11.17 -0.02
N ILE A 341 17.09 -11.06 0.52
CA ILE A 341 18.32 -11.41 -0.23
C ILE A 341 18.34 -12.92 -0.53
N LEU A 342 18.02 -13.75 0.46
CA LEU A 342 17.92 -15.21 0.28
C LEU A 342 16.84 -15.64 -0.71
N ALA A 343 15.80 -14.81 -0.91
CA ALA A 343 14.76 -15.04 -1.91
C ALA A 343 15.29 -14.89 -3.34
N LEU A 344 16.26 -14.00 -3.54
CA LEU A 344 16.84 -13.68 -4.85
C LEU A 344 18.03 -14.59 -5.19
N THR A 345 18.73 -15.12 -4.19
CA THR A 345 19.86 -16.04 -4.40
C THR A 345 19.40 -17.51 -4.43
N SER A 346 20.19 -18.36 -5.08
CA SER A 346 19.86 -19.79 -5.29
C SER A 346 20.84 -20.76 -4.60
N ASP A 347 21.52 -20.32 -3.55
CA ASP A 347 22.51 -21.14 -2.85
C ASP A 347 21.84 -22.22 -1.97
N PRO A 348 21.95 -23.52 -2.28
CA PRO A 348 21.25 -24.59 -1.57
C PRO A 348 21.48 -24.61 -0.05
N GLU A 349 22.63 -24.13 0.41
CA GLU A 349 22.96 -24.08 1.85
C GLU A 349 22.01 -23.16 2.63
N ASP A 350 21.37 -22.21 1.95
CA ASP A 350 20.43 -21.26 2.57
C ASP A 350 18.99 -21.80 2.69
N GLU A 351 18.69 -23.00 2.18
CA GLU A 351 17.36 -23.60 2.36
C GLU A 351 17.09 -23.98 3.83
N SER A 352 18.12 -24.42 4.55
CA SER A 352 18.00 -24.75 5.98
C SER A 352 17.57 -23.54 6.80
N PHE A 353 18.12 -22.35 6.55
CA PHE A 353 17.74 -21.11 7.24
C PHE A 353 16.26 -20.78 7.09
N LEU A 354 15.69 -20.98 5.90
CA LEU A 354 14.27 -20.71 5.66
C LEU A 354 13.38 -21.79 6.28
N ALA A 355 13.79 -23.06 6.23
CA ALA A 355 13.06 -24.16 6.88
C ALA A 355 12.99 -23.95 8.40
N ASP A 356 14.14 -23.69 9.05
CA ASP A 356 14.21 -23.45 10.49
C ASP A 356 13.38 -22.23 10.90
N ALA A 357 13.43 -21.15 10.10
CA ALA A 357 12.64 -19.96 10.36
C ALA A 357 11.13 -20.23 10.24
N LEU A 358 10.70 -21.06 9.29
CA LEU A 358 9.28 -21.43 9.13
C LEU A 358 8.80 -22.30 10.29
N GLU A 359 9.62 -23.21 10.79
CA GLU A 359 9.28 -24.06 11.94
C GLU A 359 9.11 -23.24 13.23
N GLN A 360 10.02 -22.29 13.47
CA GLN A 360 10.02 -21.45 14.67
C GLN A 360 9.06 -20.25 14.61
N ALA A 361 8.57 -19.89 13.41
CA ALA A 361 7.72 -18.73 13.23
C ALA A 361 6.31 -18.91 13.83
N SER A 362 5.81 -17.86 14.49
CA SER A 362 4.38 -17.69 14.75
C SER A 362 3.56 -17.66 13.44
N SER A 363 2.24 -17.86 13.51
CA SER A 363 1.36 -17.83 12.33
C SER A 363 1.60 -16.61 11.43
N LEU A 364 1.63 -15.41 12.01
CA LEU A 364 1.82 -14.15 11.29
C LEU A 364 3.24 -14.01 10.70
N THR A 365 4.27 -14.51 11.38
CA THR A 365 5.64 -14.49 10.85
C THR A 365 5.79 -15.52 9.74
N ARG A 366 5.16 -16.68 9.87
CA ARG A 366 5.14 -17.74 8.87
C ARG A 366 4.46 -17.27 7.60
N GLN A 367 3.36 -16.53 7.68
CA GLN A 367 2.71 -15.91 6.52
C GLN A 367 3.62 -14.94 5.76
N LYS A 368 4.57 -14.26 6.43
CA LYS A 368 5.55 -13.39 5.77
C LYS A 368 6.70 -14.16 5.12
N ILE A 369 7.19 -15.21 5.78
CA ILE A 369 8.36 -15.98 5.31
C ILE A 369 7.96 -17.04 4.27
N TYR A 370 6.76 -17.61 4.35
CA TYR A 370 6.33 -18.69 3.46
C TYR A 370 6.29 -18.29 1.98
N PRO A 371 5.85 -17.08 1.59
CA PRO A 371 5.98 -16.60 0.22
C PRO A 371 7.43 -16.55 -0.27
N ILE A 372 8.41 -16.27 0.59
CA ILE A 372 9.85 -16.30 0.22
C ILE A 372 10.29 -17.72 -0.11
N TRP A 373 9.87 -18.70 0.69
CA TRP A 373 10.14 -20.11 0.43
C TRP A 373 9.58 -20.57 -0.91
N LEU A 374 8.32 -20.23 -1.21
CA LEU A 374 7.67 -20.53 -2.49
C LEU A 374 8.37 -19.83 -3.67
N PHE A 375 8.67 -18.54 -3.52
CA PHE A 375 9.36 -17.73 -4.52
C PHE A 375 10.70 -18.36 -4.91
N ARG A 376 11.48 -18.78 -3.91
CA ARG A 376 12.81 -19.36 -4.09
C ARG A 376 12.75 -20.72 -4.77
N ARG A 377 11.81 -21.59 -4.38
CA ARG A 377 11.69 -22.93 -4.96
C ARG A 377 11.19 -22.91 -6.40
N GLN A 378 10.68 -21.78 -6.90
CA GLN A 378 10.07 -21.62 -8.23
C GLN A 378 9.00 -22.66 -8.57
N THR A 379 8.57 -23.45 -7.57
CA THR A 379 7.57 -24.47 -7.73
C THR A 379 6.21 -23.77 -7.76
N GLN A 380 5.57 -23.76 -8.93
CA GLN A 380 4.16 -23.37 -9.14
C GLN A 380 3.83 -21.87 -9.13
N MET A 381 4.80 -20.96 -9.11
CA MET A 381 4.51 -19.51 -9.13
C MET A 381 4.55 -18.93 -10.55
N THR A 382 3.46 -18.26 -10.95
CA THR A 382 3.41 -17.49 -12.20
C THR A 382 4.32 -16.26 -12.12
N GLU A 383 4.77 -15.76 -13.27
CA GLU A 383 5.60 -14.54 -13.34
C GLU A 383 4.90 -13.31 -12.73
N ASP A 384 3.60 -13.15 -12.95
CA ASP A 384 2.84 -12.03 -12.36
C ASP A 384 2.83 -12.07 -10.83
N ALA A 385 2.58 -13.25 -10.24
CA ALA A 385 2.68 -13.47 -8.81
C ALA A 385 4.09 -13.18 -8.25
N ARG A 386 5.14 -13.54 -9.01
CA ARG A 386 6.54 -13.23 -8.67
C ARG A 386 6.76 -11.73 -8.61
N LEU A 387 6.36 -11.00 -9.66
CA LEU A 387 6.49 -9.54 -9.74
C LEU A 387 5.67 -8.84 -8.65
N ALA A 388 4.46 -9.34 -8.36
CA ALA A 388 3.61 -8.81 -7.27
C ALA A 388 4.30 -8.94 -5.89
N LEU A 389 4.93 -10.08 -5.61
CA LEU A 389 5.69 -10.26 -4.37
C LEU A 389 6.89 -9.30 -4.26
N LEU A 390 7.68 -9.17 -5.33
CA LEU A 390 8.82 -8.23 -5.36
C LEU A 390 8.38 -6.79 -5.10
N ARG A 391 7.29 -6.35 -5.74
CA ARG A 391 6.70 -5.02 -5.48
C ARG A 391 6.33 -4.86 -4.02
N ARG A 392 5.55 -5.80 -3.47
CA ARG A 392 5.10 -5.75 -2.07
C ARG A 392 6.28 -5.71 -1.10
N TRP A 393 7.32 -6.51 -1.34
CA TRP A 393 8.53 -6.52 -0.52
C TRP A 393 9.31 -5.22 -0.64
N SER A 394 9.43 -4.66 -1.84
CA SER A 394 10.10 -3.37 -2.05
C SER A 394 9.37 -2.22 -1.35
N VAL A 395 8.04 -2.20 -1.39
CA VAL A 395 7.20 -1.23 -0.68
C VAL A 395 7.37 -1.36 0.84
N SER A 396 7.42 -2.60 1.36
CA SER A 396 7.68 -2.84 2.79
C SER A 396 9.03 -2.30 3.29
N LEU A 397 9.98 -2.04 2.38
CA LEU A 397 11.26 -1.42 2.68
C LEU A 397 11.32 0.07 2.32
N GLY A 398 10.22 0.67 1.85
CA GLY A 398 10.13 2.08 1.46
C GLY A 398 10.83 2.40 0.14
N ALA A 399 10.88 1.46 -0.80
CA ALA A 399 11.66 1.61 -2.04
C ALA A 399 11.07 2.65 -3.02
N GLY A 400 11.89 3.61 -3.44
CA GLY A 400 11.63 4.41 -4.62
C GLY A 400 10.39 5.31 -4.54
N SER A 401 9.83 5.63 -5.70
CA SER A 401 8.56 6.34 -5.82
C SER A 401 7.41 5.56 -5.19
N SER A 402 7.45 4.22 -5.24
CA SER A 402 6.39 3.38 -4.69
C SER A 402 6.31 3.46 -3.18
N GLY A 403 7.45 3.39 -2.48
CA GLY A 403 7.52 3.57 -1.03
C GLY A 403 7.21 4.99 -0.58
N TYR A 404 7.50 6.01 -1.41
CA TYR A 404 7.07 7.38 -1.16
C TYR A 404 5.54 7.52 -1.25
N LEU A 405 4.94 6.96 -2.30
CA LEU A 405 3.49 6.99 -2.48
C LEU A 405 2.77 6.11 -1.46
N ASP A 406 3.31 4.97 -1.05
CA ASP A 406 2.75 4.13 0.02
C ASP A 406 2.63 4.89 1.34
N GLN A 407 3.60 5.75 1.66
CA GLN A 407 3.53 6.60 2.84
C GLN A 407 2.51 7.73 2.70
N LEU A 408 2.46 8.36 1.52
CA LEU A 408 1.67 9.60 1.33
C LEU A 408 0.24 9.36 0.87
N ALA A 409 -0.04 8.23 0.22
CA ALA A 409 -1.39 7.88 -0.24
C ALA A 409 -2.39 7.80 0.93
N PRO A 410 -2.09 7.12 2.06
CA PRO A 410 -2.95 7.14 3.24
C PRO A 410 -3.14 8.55 3.81
N VAL A 411 -2.10 9.38 3.82
CA VAL A 411 -2.17 10.77 4.30
C VAL A 411 -3.09 11.60 3.41
N TRP A 412 -2.92 11.48 2.09
CA TRP A 412 -3.71 12.19 1.10
C TRP A 412 -5.18 11.78 1.12
N VAL A 413 -5.46 10.48 1.04
CA VAL A 413 -6.83 9.93 1.14
C VAL A 413 -7.44 10.23 2.50
N GLY A 414 -6.66 10.15 3.57
CA GLY A 414 -7.08 10.53 4.92
C GLY A 414 -7.54 11.98 5.01
N ASN A 415 -6.84 12.93 4.38
CA ASN A 415 -7.29 14.32 4.32
C ASN A 415 -8.61 14.48 3.55
N LEU A 416 -8.78 13.76 2.42
CA LEU A 416 -9.98 13.82 1.58
C LEU A 416 -11.22 13.21 2.26
N LEU A 417 -11.05 12.13 3.04
CA LEU A 417 -12.15 11.40 3.67
C LEU A 417 -12.41 11.83 5.12
N LEU A 418 -11.36 12.21 5.85
CA LEU A 418 -11.42 12.45 7.30
C LEU A 418 -11.29 13.93 7.67
N GLY A 419 -10.99 14.84 6.73
CA GLY A 419 -10.75 16.26 6.98
C GLY A 419 -11.82 17.00 7.79
N ASN A 420 -11.51 17.53 8.99
CA ASN A 420 -12.46 18.08 10.00
C ASN A 420 -13.23 17.04 10.86
N THR A 421 -12.66 15.86 11.13
CA THR A 421 -13.19 14.91 12.14
C THR A 421 -12.34 14.85 13.39
N ASP A 422 -12.92 14.30 14.46
CA ASP A 422 -12.18 13.92 15.66
C ASP A 422 -11.19 12.79 15.36
N ALA A 423 -11.51 11.87 14.44
CA ALA A 423 -10.58 10.82 14.01
C ALA A 423 -9.30 11.40 13.40
N MET A 424 -9.40 12.48 12.61
CA MET A 424 -8.24 13.14 12.02
C MET A 424 -7.25 13.69 13.06
N THR A 425 -7.77 14.29 14.14
CA THR A 425 -6.91 14.88 15.19
C THR A 425 -6.19 13.83 16.03
N GLN A 426 -6.69 12.59 16.02
CA GLN A 426 -6.09 11.45 16.72
C GLN A 426 -5.01 10.73 15.91
N VAL A 427 -4.95 10.93 14.59
CA VAL A 427 -3.94 10.31 13.72
C VAL A 427 -2.73 11.23 13.60
N LEU A 428 -1.58 10.78 14.12
CA LEU A 428 -0.34 11.56 14.12
C LEU A 428 0.05 12.03 12.71
N GLN A 429 -0.10 11.17 11.70
CA GLN A 429 0.23 11.45 10.30
C GLN A 429 -0.70 12.49 9.65
N LEU A 430 -1.87 12.75 10.24
CA LEU A 430 -2.85 13.76 9.79
C LEU A 430 -2.88 15.00 10.70
N ALA A 431 -2.02 15.05 11.73
CA ALA A 431 -2.01 16.11 12.74
C ALA A 431 -1.73 17.51 12.16
N THR A 432 -1.08 17.59 10.99
CA THR A 432 -0.99 18.82 10.19
C THR A 432 -2.01 18.73 9.05
N PRO A 433 -3.25 19.21 9.26
CA PRO A 433 -4.30 19.08 8.27
C PRO A 433 -3.96 19.85 6.99
N LEU A 434 -4.19 19.22 5.85
CA LEU A 434 -4.13 19.87 4.55
C LEU A 434 -5.49 20.55 4.32
N SER A 435 -5.67 21.72 4.95
CA SER A 435 -6.96 22.41 5.03
C SER A 435 -7.68 22.58 3.70
N ALA A 436 -6.94 22.69 2.60
CA ALA A 436 -7.51 22.85 1.27
C ALA A 436 -8.03 21.55 0.62
N LEU A 437 -7.75 20.39 1.22
CA LEU A 437 -8.26 19.08 0.80
C LEU A 437 -9.50 18.66 1.60
N ILE A 438 -9.85 19.44 2.63
CA ILE A 438 -10.91 19.09 3.57
C ILE A 438 -12.29 19.28 2.90
N PRO A 439 -13.19 18.29 2.97
CA PRO A 439 -14.55 18.44 2.45
C PRO A 439 -15.40 19.43 3.25
N ASP A 440 -16.22 20.19 2.51
CA ASP A 440 -17.17 21.16 3.07
C ASP A 440 -18.39 20.49 3.71
N GLU A 441 -18.82 19.34 3.16
CA GLU A 441 -20.03 18.61 3.58
C GLU A 441 -19.71 17.19 4.05
N ARG A 442 -20.52 16.66 4.98
CA ARG A 442 -20.37 15.32 5.54
C ARG A 442 -21.71 14.61 5.69
N ASP A 443 -21.67 13.30 5.49
CA ASP A 443 -22.80 12.42 5.70
C ASP A 443 -23.05 12.11 7.19
N HIS A 444 -21.99 12.14 8.00
CA HIS A 444 -22.01 11.66 9.39
C HIS A 444 -21.39 12.67 10.35
N PRO A 445 -21.82 12.68 11.64
CA PRO A 445 -21.26 13.55 12.68
C PRO A 445 -19.74 13.41 12.82
N ARG A 446 -19.04 14.49 13.19
CA ARG A 446 -17.56 14.55 13.25
C ARG A 446 -16.92 13.50 14.17
N GLN A 447 -17.67 13.06 15.17
CA GLN A 447 -17.31 12.05 16.18
C GLN A 447 -17.74 10.62 15.82
N SER A 448 -18.21 10.38 14.59
CA SER A 448 -18.60 9.04 14.16
C SER A 448 -17.40 8.09 14.18
N ALA A 449 -17.57 6.93 14.81
CA ALA A 449 -16.54 5.89 14.86
C ALA A 449 -16.21 5.29 13.48
N LEU A 450 -17.03 5.55 12.45
CA LEU A 450 -16.69 5.21 11.07
C LEU A 450 -15.35 5.82 10.67
N TYR A 451 -15.13 7.09 10.99
CA TYR A 451 -13.93 7.81 10.57
C TYR A 451 -12.69 7.25 11.25
N GLU A 452 -12.82 6.76 12.48
CA GLU A 452 -11.76 6.05 13.21
C GLU A 452 -11.46 4.68 12.55
N ASP A 453 -12.48 3.94 12.12
CA ASP A 453 -12.32 2.66 11.41
C ASP A 453 -11.66 2.86 10.02
N ILE A 454 -11.99 3.94 9.31
CA ILE A 454 -11.34 4.31 8.04
C ILE A 454 -9.89 4.69 8.30
N ALA A 455 -9.60 5.52 9.31
CA ALA A 455 -8.23 5.88 9.68
C ALA A 455 -7.39 4.64 9.99
N GLU A 456 -7.90 3.75 10.86
CA GLU A 456 -7.19 2.51 11.22
C GLU A 456 -6.91 1.66 9.98
N PHE A 457 -7.87 1.52 9.06
CA PHE A 457 -7.65 0.80 7.81
C PHE A 457 -6.54 1.44 6.95
N LEU A 458 -6.63 2.75 6.70
CA LEU A 458 -5.65 3.49 5.87
C LEU A 458 -4.23 3.38 6.41
N PHE A 459 -4.04 3.41 7.74
CA PHE A 459 -2.71 3.40 8.37
C PHE A 459 -2.28 2.04 8.93
N SER A 460 -3.05 0.98 8.72
CA SER A 460 -2.73 -0.38 9.18
C SER A 460 -1.64 -1.09 8.36
N GLY A 461 -1.32 -0.58 7.17
CA GLY A 461 -0.52 -1.30 6.16
C GLY A 461 -1.32 -2.28 5.30
N LEU A 462 -2.65 -2.37 5.48
CA LEU A 462 -3.56 -3.09 4.58
C LEU A 462 -3.94 -2.26 3.35
N TYR A 463 -3.81 -0.93 3.44
CA TYR A 463 -4.11 -0.01 2.36
C TYR A 463 -2.82 0.48 1.69
N HIS A 464 -2.68 0.21 0.40
CA HIS A 464 -1.59 0.69 -0.44
C HIS A 464 -2.09 0.82 -1.88
N PHE A 465 -1.50 1.70 -2.68
CA PHE A 465 -1.74 1.67 -4.13
C PHE A 465 -1.00 0.48 -4.75
N ASP A 466 -1.66 -0.29 -5.62
CA ASP A 466 -0.96 -1.28 -6.45
C ASP A 466 -0.20 -0.54 -7.56
N LEU A 467 1.09 -0.33 -7.34
CA LEU A 467 1.97 0.45 -8.20
C LEU A 467 2.79 -0.44 -9.14
N PRO A 468 3.07 0.01 -10.40
CA PRO A 468 3.85 -0.75 -11.38
C PRO A 468 5.25 -1.23 -10.93
#